data_AF-A0A7V7Z8B8-F1
#
_entry.id   AF-A0A7V7Z8B8-F1
#
_cell.length_a   1.000
_cell.length_b   1.000
_cell.length_c   1.000
_cell.angle_alpha   90.00
_cell.angle_beta   90.00
_cell.angle_gamma   90.00
#
_symmetry.space_group_name_H-M   'P 1'
#
loop_
_entity.id
_entity.type
_entity.pdbx_description
1 polymer ?
#
loop_
_entity_poly.entity_id
_entity_poly.type
_entity_poly.pdbx_seq_one_letter_code
_entity_poly.pdbx_strand_id
1 'polypeptide(L)'
;AAAPAPGPAEPAPAATPDRDSMLRQLAALWGEQIGEGDVCQAAARAGLRCLHSRGGVAEVRVLDRPALLTLHDAAGKPQSALLSKVEGEQAHIVIDGKPLSLPLGELAQRSDSDFTTFWRAPRHWRDEVPLGARGADVDWLATHLAQWRGVPLPAVNAPFDAAMQRTLLQFQQSQHLKADGLAGPKTFMRLMLMDNNTEPRLSAPASLVAGK
;
A
#
# COMPACT_ATOMS: atom_id res chain seq x y z
N ALA A 1 15.55 -34.95 52.80
CA ALA A 1 14.43 -34.65 51.88
C ALA A 1 15.04 -34.18 50.56
N ALA A 2 14.88 -34.95 49.48
CA ALA A 2 15.37 -34.60 48.16
C ALA A 2 14.28 -33.82 47.42
N ALA A 3 14.63 -32.70 46.79
CA ALA A 3 13.71 -31.91 45.98
C ALA A 3 13.36 -32.67 44.68
N PRO A 4 12.12 -32.57 44.17
CA PRO A 4 11.73 -33.23 42.93
C PRO A 4 12.38 -32.54 41.71
N ALA A 5 12.79 -33.35 40.74
CA ALA A 5 13.33 -32.87 39.47
C ALA A 5 12.22 -32.24 38.59
N PRO A 6 12.54 -31.20 37.80
CA PRO A 6 11.59 -30.59 36.88
C PRO A 6 11.25 -31.56 35.74
N GLY A 7 9.96 -31.69 35.44
CA GLY A 7 9.46 -32.48 34.30
C GLY A 7 9.79 -31.83 32.94
N PRO A 8 9.71 -32.60 31.84
CA PRO A 8 10.05 -32.10 30.51
C PRO A 8 9.13 -30.95 30.11
N ALA A 9 9.73 -29.84 29.68
CA ALA A 9 9.03 -28.66 29.18
C ALA A 9 8.27 -29.01 27.89
N GLU A 10 6.97 -28.73 27.88
CA GLU A 10 6.10 -28.84 26.72
C GLU A 10 6.59 -27.87 25.61
N PRO A 11 6.66 -28.30 24.33
CA PRO A 11 7.15 -27.44 23.26
C PRO A 11 6.20 -26.25 23.07
N ALA A 12 6.76 -25.03 23.09
CA ALA A 12 6.02 -23.81 22.81
C ALA A 12 5.35 -23.88 21.43
N PRO A 13 4.10 -23.42 21.28
CA PRO A 13 3.43 -23.41 19.99
C PRO A 13 4.25 -22.55 19.01
N ALA A 14 4.45 -23.06 17.79
CA ALA A 14 5.17 -22.38 16.72
C ALA A 14 4.65 -20.94 16.58
N ALA A 15 5.55 -19.97 16.78
CA ALA A 15 5.22 -18.57 16.66
C ALA A 15 4.75 -18.28 15.23
N THR A 16 3.54 -17.75 15.09
CA THR A 16 3.10 -17.07 13.87
C THR A 16 4.22 -16.11 13.43
N PRO A 17 4.59 -16.02 12.13
CA PRO A 17 5.56 -15.03 11.68
C PRO A 17 5.16 -13.68 12.24
N ASP A 18 6.12 -13.04 12.91
CA ASP A 18 5.89 -11.71 13.42
C ASP A 18 5.53 -10.77 12.25
N ARG A 19 4.66 -9.81 12.54
CA ARG A 19 4.20 -8.80 11.58
C ARG A 19 5.37 -8.12 10.85
N ASP A 20 6.50 -7.94 11.53
CA ASP A 20 7.68 -7.30 10.97
C ASP A 20 8.37 -8.16 9.91
N SER A 21 8.41 -9.48 10.08
CA SER A 21 8.90 -10.46 9.10
C SER A 21 8.08 -10.37 7.81
N MET A 22 6.75 -10.27 7.94
CA MET A 22 5.87 -10.08 6.78
C MET A 22 6.04 -8.69 6.14
N LEU A 23 6.28 -7.64 6.92
CA LEU A 23 6.63 -6.31 6.37
C LEU A 23 7.99 -6.32 5.66
N ARG A 24 8.98 -7.09 6.13
CA ARG A 24 10.26 -7.25 5.43
C ARG A 24 10.08 -8.01 4.11
N GLN A 25 9.23 -9.04 4.08
CA GLN A 25 8.87 -9.71 2.83
C GLN A 25 8.14 -8.76 1.87
N LEU A 26 7.23 -7.94 2.39
CA LEU A 26 6.59 -6.89 1.61
C LEU A 26 7.62 -5.94 1.02
N ALA A 27 8.59 -5.46 1.81
CA ALA A 27 9.65 -4.56 1.33
C ALA A 27 10.53 -5.20 0.24
N ALA A 28 10.75 -6.51 0.31
CA ALA A 28 11.47 -7.24 -0.74
C ALA A 28 10.75 -7.18 -2.10
N LEU A 29 9.41 -7.12 -2.13
CA LEU A 29 8.66 -6.89 -3.38
C LEU A 29 8.91 -5.50 -3.97
N TRP A 30 9.36 -4.55 -3.15
CA TRP A 30 9.76 -3.20 -3.57
C TRP A 30 11.23 -3.11 -3.96
N GLY A 31 11.97 -4.22 -3.90
CA GLY A 31 13.42 -4.28 -4.15
C GLY A 31 14.29 -3.89 -2.96
N GLU A 32 13.69 -3.62 -1.80
CA GLU A 32 14.42 -3.15 -0.62
C GLU A 32 14.66 -4.27 0.39
N GLN A 33 15.84 -4.31 0.99
CA GLN A 33 16.16 -5.21 2.10
C GLN A 33 16.18 -4.40 3.39
N ILE A 34 15.21 -4.68 4.26
CA ILE A 34 15.05 -3.97 5.53
C ILE A 34 15.67 -4.79 6.64
N GLY A 35 16.62 -4.18 7.37
CA GLY A 35 17.31 -4.81 8.49
C GLY A 35 16.46 -4.93 9.76
N GLU A 36 17.15 -5.04 10.89
CA GLU A 36 16.52 -5.09 12.21
C GLU A 36 15.95 -3.73 12.66
N GLY A 37 15.08 -3.77 13.68
CA GLY A 37 14.40 -2.60 14.22
C GLY A 37 13.02 -2.35 13.59
N ASP A 38 12.46 -1.17 13.85
CA ASP A 38 11.16 -0.75 13.32
C ASP A 38 11.19 -0.72 11.78
N VAL A 39 10.35 -1.56 11.17
CA VAL A 39 10.40 -1.77 9.71
C VAL A 39 10.01 -0.52 8.94
N CYS A 40 9.06 0.28 9.43
CA CYS A 40 8.63 1.50 8.76
C CYS A 40 9.69 2.60 8.78
N GLN A 41 10.38 2.77 9.91
CA GLN A 41 11.50 3.71 10.05
C GLN A 41 12.70 3.26 9.23
N ALA A 42 13.02 1.97 9.23
CA ALA A 42 14.10 1.43 8.42
C ALA A 42 13.79 1.56 6.92
N ALA A 43 12.56 1.27 6.50
CA ALA A 43 12.08 1.46 5.12
C ALA A 43 12.14 2.93 4.67
N ALA A 44 11.87 3.88 5.57
CA ALA A 44 12.03 5.31 5.28
C ALA A 44 13.46 5.69 4.87
N ARG A 45 14.48 5.05 5.45
CA ARG A 45 15.89 5.27 5.06
C ARG A 45 16.21 4.70 3.68
N ALA A 46 15.45 3.69 3.22
CA ALA A 46 15.50 3.13 1.88
C ALA A 46 14.57 3.86 0.88
N GLY A 47 13.96 4.99 1.27
CA GLY A 47 13.07 5.76 0.40
C GLY A 47 11.65 5.22 0.27
N LEU A 48 11.27 4.22 1.05
CA LEU A 48 9.89 3.73 1.16
C LEU A 48 9.17 4.39 2.34
N ARG A 49 7.89 4.70 2.18
CA ARG A 49 7.03 5.14 3.27
C ARG A 49 5.96 4.09 3.55
N CYS A 50 5.71 3.81 4.82
CA CYS A 50 4.55 3.04 5.22
C CYS A 50 3.28 3.90 5.08
N LEU A 51 2.25 3.34 4.46
CA LEU A 51 0.87 3.79 4.64
C LEU A 51 0.14 2.72 5.44
N HIS A 52 -0.41 3.11 6.60
CA HIS A 52 -1.40 2.32 7.31
C HIS A 52 -2.80 2.90 7.06
N SER A 53 -3.76 2.03 6.74
CA SER A 53 -5.13 2.48 6.49
C SER A 53 -6.19 1.44 6.78
N ARG A 54 -7.43 1.94 6.89
CA ARG A 54 -8.64 1.18 7.26
C ARG A 54 -9.67 1.21 6.13
N GLY A 55 -9.25 0.83 4.93
CA GLY A 55 -10.09 0.77 3.73
C GLY A 55 -10.27 -0.64 3.16
N GLY A 56 -9.65 -1.63 3.81
CA GLY A 56 -9.69 -3.04 3.48
C GLY A 56 -9.18 -3.38 2.09
N VAL A 57 -9.53 -4.59 1.65
CA VAL A 57 -9.15 -5.13 0.35
C VAL A 57 -9.61 -4.22 -0.80
N ALA A 58 -10.75 -3.54 -0.65
CA ALA A 58 -11.26 -2.60 -1.65
C ALA A 58 -10.30 -1.43 -1.89
N GLU A 59 -9.81 -0.77 -0.83
CA GLU A 59 -8.85 0.32 -0.98
C GLU A 59 -7.49 -0.16 -1.46
N VAL A 60 -7.04 -1.33 -1.01
CA VAL A 60 -5.80 -1.95 -1.48
C VAL A 60 -5.83 -2.17 -3.00
N ARG A 61 -6.97 -2.62 -3.57
CA ARG A 61 -7.16 -2.71 -5.02
C ARG A 61 -7.10 -1.36 -5.72
N VAL A 62 -7.70 -0.32 -5.14
CA VAL A 62 -7.66 1.05 -5.69
C VAL A 62 -6.24 1.59 -5.71
N LEU A 63 -5.47 1.35 -4.64
CA LEU A 63 -4.06 1.76 -4.55
C LEU A 63 -3.12 0.91 -5.40
N ASP A 64 -3.56 -0.27 -5.85
CA ASP A 64 -2.85 -1.20 -6.73
C ASP A 64 -1.43 -1.54 -6.24
N ARG A 65 -1.28 -1.80 -4.94
CA ARG A 65 0.02 -2.05 -4.30
C ARG A 65 -0.03 -3.28 -3.41
N PRO A 66 1.04 -4.10 -3.39
CA PRO A 66 1.16 -5.18 -2.41
C PRO A 66 0.99 -4.68 -0.99
N ALA A 67 0.25 -5.43 -0.18
CA ALA A 67 -0.12 -4.99 1.16
C ALA A 67 -0.09 -6.15 2.15
N LEU A 68 0.26 -5.83 3.39
CA LEU A 68 0.08 -6.69 4.54
C LEU A 68 -1.33 -6.50 5.12
N LEU A 69 -2.07 -7.59 5.23
CA LEU A 69 -3.41 -7.68 5.80
C LEU A 69 -3.37 -8.50 7.09
N THR A 70 -4.32 -8.25 7.98
CA THR A 70 -4.67 -9.19 9.06
C THR A 70 -5.92 -9.96 8.61
N LEU A 71 -5.83 -11.29 8.62
CA LEU A 71 -6.93 -12.21 8.33
C LEU A 71 -7.30 -13.01 9.57
N HIS A 72 -8.56 -13.43 9.66
CA HIS A 72 -9.01 -14.41 10.66
C HIS A 72 -9.15 -15.80 10.03
N ASP A 73 -8.66 -16.81 10.75
CA ASP A 73 -8.91 -18.21 10.42
C ASP A 73 -10.31 -18.66 10.87
N ALA A 74 -10.66 -19.93 10.60
CA ALA A 74 -11.96 -20.49 10.98
C ALA A 74 -12.21 -20.53 12.50
N ALA A 75 -11.15 -20.47 13.32
CA ALA A 75 -11.22 -20.38 14.78
C ALA A 75 -11.22 -18.91 15.27
N GLY A 76 -11.19 -17.93 14.37
CA GLY A 76 -11.14 -16.50 14.69
C GLY A 76 -9.75 -15.99 15.07
N LYS A 77 -8.69 -16.78 14.92
CA LYS A 77 -7.33 -16.35 15.27
C LYS A 77 -6.76 -15.42 14.19
N PRO A 78 -6.13 -14.29 14.56
CA PRO A 78 -5.52 -13.38 13.59
C PRO A 78 -4.24 -14.01 12.99
N GLN A 79 -4.09 -13.83 11.68
CA GLN A 79 -2.95 -14.26 10.88
C GLN A 79 -2.52 -13.13 9.93
N SER A 80 -1.21 -12.88 9.86
CA SER A 80 -0.66 -11.92 8.90
C SER A 80 -0.63 -12.53 7.50
N ALA A 81 -1.15 -11.81 6.51
CA ALA A 81 -1.19 -12.24 5.12
C ALA A 81 -0.64 -11.17 4.18
N LEU A 82 0.35 -11.52 3.36
CA LEU A 82 0.85 -10.64 2.31
C LEU A 82 0.03 -10.85 1.04
N LEU A 83 -0.73 -9.84 0.62
CA LEU A 83 -1.35 -9.79 -0.70
C LEU A 83 -0.33 -9.26 -1.70
N SER A 84 0.09 -10.10 -2.64
CA SER A 84 1.15 -9.79 -3.60
C SER A 84 0.64 -9.62 -5.03
N LYS A 85 -0.49 -10.24 -5.39
CA LYS A 85 -1.06 -10.19 -6.74
C LYS A 85 -2.57 -10.39 -6.73
N VAL A 86 -3.24 -9.77 -7.69
CA VAL A 86 -4.66 -9.98 -8.00
C VAL A 86 -4.80 -10.28 -9.50
N GLU A 87 -5.43 -11.40 -9.82
CA GLU A 87 -5.72 -11.83 -11.19
C GLU A 87 -7.23 -12.02 -11.37
N GLY A 88 -7.88 -11.09 -12.07
CA GLY A 88 -9.34 -11.06 -12.12
C GLY A 88 -9.91 -10.89 -10.71
N GLU A 89 -10.67 -11.88 -10.25
CA GLU A 89 -11.26 -11.91 -8.92
C GLU A 89 -10.53 -12.85 -7.94
N GLN A 90 -9.34 -13.35 -8.31
CA GLN A 90 -8.50 -14.18 -7.46
C GLN A 90 -7.38 -13.36 -6.83
N ALA A 91 -7.30 -13.42 -5.50
CA ALA A 91 -6.20 -12.89 -4.72
C ALA A 91 -5.13 -13.97 -4.52
N HIS A 92 -3.87 -13.61 -4.73
CA HIS A 92 -2.72 -14.42 -4.39
C HIS A 92 -2.06 -13.84 -3.15
N ILE A 93 -2.09 -14.62 -2.08
CA ILE A 93 -1.57 -14.23 -0.77
C ILE A 93 -0.49 -15.20 -0.30
N VAL A 94 0.31 -14.76 0.67
CA VAL A 94 1.24 -15.59 1.41
C VAL A 94 0.89 -15.51 2.90
N ILE A 95 0.69 -16.67 3.53
CA ILE A 95 0.49 -16.84 4.98
C ILE A 95 1.53 -17.84 5.46
N ASP A 96 2.31 -17.51 6.50
CA ASP A 96 3.32 -18.42 7.06
C ASP A 96 4.31 -18.96 6.02
N GLY A 97 4.66 -18.14 5.03
CA GLY A 97 5.54 -18.51 3.92
C GLY A 97 4.90 -19.42 2.87
N LYS A 98 3.62 -19.78 3.02
CA LYS A 98 2.89 -20.64 2.08
C LYS A 98 2.02 -19.80 1.16
N PRO A 99 2.18 -19.92 -0.17
CA PRO A 99 1.29 -19.26 -1.12
C PRO A 99 -0.11 -19.90 -1.09
N LEU A 100 -1.12 -19.06 -1.15
CA LEU A 100 -2.53 -19.44 -1.23
C LEU A 100 -3.25 -18.52 -2.23
N SER A 101 -4.14 -19.09 -3.03
CA SER A 101 -5.03 -18.33 -3.90
C SER A 101 -6.47 -18.50 -3.43
N LEU A 102 -7.20 -17.39 -3.29
CA LEU A 102 -8.59 -17.38 -2.85
C LEU A 102 -9.38 -16.25 -3.53
N PRO A 103 -10.71 -16.33 -3.63
CA PRO A 103 -11.53 -15.25 -4.16
C PRO A 103 -11.36 -13.96 -3.35
N LEU A 104 -11.37 -12.80 -4.04
CA LEU A 104 -11.29 -11.49 -3.39
C LEU A 104 -12.40 -11.27 -2.36
N GLY A 105 -13.60 -11.76 -2.64
CA GLY A 105 -14.73 -11.70 -1.71
C GLY A 105 -14.48 -12.47 -0.41
N GLU A 106 -13.80 -13.61 -0.49
CA GLU A 106 -13.41 -14.39 0.70
C GLU A 106 -12.28 -13.67 1.46
N LEU A 107 -11.27 -13.15 0.76
CA LEU A 107 -10.21 -12.36 1.38
C LEU A 107 -10.78 -11.15 2.15
N ALA A 108 -11.73 -10.44 1.55
CA ALA A 108 -12.38 -9.29 2.16
C ALA A 108 -13.19 -9.67 3.40
N GLN A 109 -13.91 -10.80 3.37
CA GLN A 109 -14.68 -11.29 4.52
C GLN A 109 -13.80 -11.70 5.70
N ARG A 110 -12.61 -12.22 5.42
CA ARG A 110 -11.67 -12.68 6.46
C ARG A 110 -10.81 -11.56 7.03
N SER A 111 -10.81 -10.36 6.43
CA SER A 111 -9.90 -9.28 6.78
C SER A 111 -10.51 -8.26 7.74
N ASP A 112 -9.69 -7.74 8.66
CA ASP A 112 -10.07 -6.66 9.60
C ASP A 112 -10.22 -5.26 8.97
N SER A 113 -10.20 -5.17 7.63
CA SER A 113 -10.17 -3.91 6.87
C SER A 113 -8.91 -3.04 7.09
N ASP A 114 -8.07 -3.37 8.05
CA ASP A 114 -6.78 -2.72 8.25
C ASP A 114 -5.71 -3.32 7.34
N PHE A 115 -4.88 -2.45 6.77
CA PHE A 115 -3.73 -2.87 5.97
C PHE A 115 -2.52 -1.96 6.15
N THR A 116 -1.36 -2.47 5.74
CA THR A 116 -0.13 -1.69 5.58
C THR A 116 0.47 -1.94 4.21
N THR A 117 0.80 -0.88 3.49
CA THR A 117 1.52 -0.93 2.21
C THR A 117 2.74 -0.01 2.27
N PHE A 118 3.70 -0.22 1.36
CA PHE A 118 4.72 0.78 1.07
C PHE A 118 4.32 1.65 -0.13
N TRP A 119 5.05 2.76 -0.31
CA TRP A 119 5.07 3.61 -1.49
C TRP A 119 6.31 4.49 -1.52
N ARG A 120 6.68 5.01 -2.69
CA ARG A 120 7.76 6.00 -2.82
C ARG A 120 7.17 7.40 -2.97
N ALA A 121 7.40 8.27 -1.99
CA ALA A 121 6.98 9.65 -2.11
C ALA A 121 7.91 10.44 -3.04
N PRO A 122 7.39 11.44 -3.78
CA PRO A 122 8.25 12.39 -4.49
C PRO A 122 9.25 13.07 -3.55
N ARG A 123 10.45 13.39 -4.05
CA ARG A 123 11.59 13.90 -3.24
C ARG A 123 11.28 15.08 -2.33
N HIS A 124 10.36 15.96 -2.73
CA HIS A 124 9.99 17.19 -2.00
C HIS A 124 8.59 17.13 -1.40
N TRP A 125 7.98 15.94 -1.36
CA TRP A 125 6.64 15.76 -0.84
C TRP A 125 6.60 16.01 0.67
N ARG A 126 5.71 16.92 1.07
CA ARG A 126 5.31 17.09 2.47
C ARG A 126 4.04 16.26 2.72
N ASP A 127 3.85 15.76 3.95
CA ASP A 127 2.87 14.70 4.22
C ASP A 127 1.43 14.97 3.71
N GLU A 128 1.08 16.24 3.57
CA GLU A 128 -0.12 16.70 2.87
C GLU A 128 0.16 18.09 2.26
N VAL A 129 -0.32 18.34 1.04
CA VAL A 129 -0.22 19.66 0.41
C VAL A 129 -1.47 20.49 0.74
N PRO A 130 -1.39 21.49 1.65
CA PRO A 130 -2.57 22.28 2.03
C PRO A 130 -2.87 23.38 1.01
N LEU A 131 -4.12 23.86 1.02
CA LEU A 131 -4.53 25.00 0.20
C LEU A 131 -3.62 26.22 0.44
N GLY A 132 -3.22 26.88 -0.64
CA GLY A 132 -2.30 28.02 -0.63
C GLY A 132 -0.82 27.64 -0.63
N ALA A 133 -0.47 26.36 -0.47
CA ALA A 133 0.91 25.91 -0.52
C ALA A 133 1.58 26.21 -1.87
N ARG A 134 2.92 26.28 -1.85
CA ARG A 134 3.79 26.43 -3.03
C ARG A 134 5.01 25.52 -2.90
N GLY A 135 5.66 25.27 -4.02
CA GLY A 135 6.91 24.52 -4.11
C GLY A 135 6.81 23.30 -5.02
N ALA A 136 7.89 22.52 -5.05
CA ALA A 136 8.06 21.43 -6.01
C ALA A 136 6.99 20.32 -5.91
N ASP A 137 6.44 20.06 -4.73
CA ASP A 137 5.34 19.11 -4.54
C ASP A 137 3.99 19.62 -5.07
N VAL A 138 3.75 20.93 -5.01
CA VAL A 138 2.60 21.58 -5.65
C VAL A 138 2.74 21.55 -7.16
N ASP A 139 3.93 21.88 -7.69
CA ASP A 139 4.22 21.83 -9.12
C ASP A 139 4.06 20.41 -9.67
N TRP A 140 4.53 19.41 -8.92
CA TRP A 140 4.33 18.01 -9.22
C TRP A 140 2.84 17.66 -9.28
N LEU A 141 2.08 18.02 -8.25
CA LEU A 141 0.64 17.76 -8.18
C LEU A 141 -0.11 18.42 -9.33
N ALA A 142 0.20 19.69 -9.63
CA ALA A 142 -0.45 20.47 -10.66
C ALA A 142 -0.17 19.89 -12.06
N THR A 143 1.07 19.42 -12.30
CA THR A 143 1.47 18.74 -13.53
C THR A 143 0.67 17.47 -13.76
N HIS A 144 0.56 16.59 -12.75
CA HIS A 144 -0.14 15.31 -12.91
C HIS A 144 -1.66 15.51 -13.05
N LEU A 145 -2.24 16.49 -12.35
CA LEU A 145 -3.66 16.84 -12.52
C LEU A 145 -3.95 17.42 -13.91
N ALA A 146 -3.03 18.24 -14.46
CA ALA A 146 -3.15 18.79 -15.80
C ALA A 146 -3.08 17.69 -16.88
N GLN A 147 -2.13 16.76 -16.72
CA GLN A 147 -2.00 15.58 -17.58
C GLN A 147 -3.26 14.70 -17.53
N TRP A 148 -3.77 14.41 -16.32
CA TRP A 148 -5.03 13.67 -16.16
C TRP A 148 -6.22 14.35 -16.83
N ARG A 149 -6.28 15.69 -16.77
CA ARG A 149 -7.34 16.47 -17.43
C ARG A 149 -7.17 16.62 -18.93
N GLY A 150 -5.97 16.37 -19.48
CA GLY A 150 -5.63 16.65 -20.86
C GLY A 150 -5.54 18.15 -21.17
N VAL A 151 -5.09 18.96 -20.21
CA VAL A 151 -4.96 20.42 -20.35
C VAL A 151 -3.49 20.86 -20.34
N PRO A 152 -3.16 22.08 -20.81
CA PRO A 152 -1.80 22.59 -20.78
C PRO A 152 -1.20 22.60 -19.36
N LEU A 153 0.13 22.44 -19.28
CA LEU A 153 0.84 22.49 -18.01
C LEU A 153 0.71 23.87 -17.36
N PRO A 154 0.48 23.91 -16.04
CA PRO A 154 0.39 25.16 -15.30
C PRO A 154 1.76 25.85 -15.18
N ALA A 155 1.75 27.13 -14.81
CA ALA A 155 2.98 27.85 -14.50
C ALA A 155 3.69 27.23 -13.30
N VAL A 156 5.03 27.18 -13.35
CA VAL A 156 5.87 26.71 -12.25
C VAL A 156 5.71 27.65 -11.04
N ASN A 157 5.75 27.06 -9.84
CA ASN A 157 5.59 27.72 -8.55
C ASN A 157 4.25 28.43 -8.37
N ALA A 158 3.20 28.00 -9.09
CA ALA A 158 1.83 28.43 -8.84
C ALA A 158 1.34 27.90 -7.47
N PRO A 159 0.48 28.65 -6.75
CA PRO A 159 -0.08 28.16 -5.50
C PRO A 159 -1.08 27.03 -5.75
N PHE A 160 -1.20 26.13 -4.78
CA PHE A 160 -2.33 25.21 -4.73
C PHE A 160 -3.60 26.00 -4.39
N ASP A 161 -4.30 26.48 -5.42
CA ASP A 161 -5.45 27.37 -5.28
C ASP A 161 -6.80 26.63 -5.31
N ALA A 162 -7.89 27.38 -5.17
CA ALA A 162 -9.24 26.83 -5.17
C ALA A 162 -9.63 26.17 -6.52
N ALA A 163 -9.04 26.60 -7.64
CA ALA A 163 -9.31 25.99 -8.94
C ALA A 163 -8.64 24.62 -9.03
N MET A 164 -7.37 24.53 -8.65
CA MET A 164 -6.64 23.28 -8.57
C MET A 164 -7.26 22.33 -7.54
N GLN A 165 -7.78 22.83 -6.41
CA GLN A 165 -8.48 21.99 -5.42
C GLN A 165 -9.77 21.38 -5.99
N ARG A 166 -10.54 22.12 -6.79
CA ARG A 166 -11.71 21.56 -7.50
C ARG A 166 -11.30 20.47 -8.47
N THR A 167 -10.20 20.65 -9.21
CA THR A 167 -9.66 19.61 -10.10
C THR A 167 -9.22 18.38 -9.29
N LEU A 168 -8.58 18.58 -8.14
CA LEU A 168 -8.19 17.50 -7.25
C LEU A 168 -9.41 16.72 -6.73
N LEU A 169 -10.48 17.40 -6.32
CA LEU A 169 -11.73 16.75 -5.90
C LEU A 169 -12.31 15.86 -7.01
N GLN A 170 -12.35 16.36 -8.25
CA GLN A 170 -12.81 15.58 -9.40
C GLN A 170 -11.92 14.36 -9.65
N PHE A 171 -10.60 14.54 -9.54
CA PHE A 171 -9.65 13.43 -9.64
C PHE A 171 -9.96 12.38 -8.57
N GLN A 172 -10.00 12.76 -7.30
CA GLN A 172 -10.27 11.84 -6.19
C GLN A 172 -11.57 11.06 -6.38
N GLN A 173 -12.66 11.73 -6.77
CA GLN A 173 -13.93 11.08 -7.08
C GLN A 173 -13.79 10.06 -8.22
N SER A 174 -13.15 10.44 -9.33
CA SER A 174 -12.95 9.56 -10.49
C SER A 174 -12.04 8.36 -10.20
N GLN A 175 -11.17 8.50 -9.20
CA GLN A 175 -10.19 7.48 -8.81
C GLN A 175 -10.66 6.62 -7.62
N HIS A 176 -11.94 6.72 -7.23
CA HIS A 176 -12.51 6.02 -6.08
C HIS A 176 -11.76 6.28 -4.76
N LEU A 177 -11.19 7.47 -4.62
CA LEU A 177 -10.61 7.97 -3.38
C LEU A 177 -11.68 8.76 -2.60
N LYS A 178 -11.40 8.98 -1.32
CA LYS A 178 -12.12 10.00 -0.54
C LYS A 178 -11.88 11.37 -1.20
N ALA A 179 -12.96 12.03 -1.60
CA ALA A 179 -12.93 13.33 -2.25
C ALA A 179 -12.94 14.47 -1.21
N ASP A 180 -11.85 14.61 -0.46
CA ASP A 180 -11.67 15.62 0.57
C ASP A 180 -10.91 16.87 0.10
N GLY A 181 -10.36 16.85 -1.12
CA GLY A 181 -9.58 17.95 -1.68
C GLY A 181 -8.22 18.12 -1.00
N LEU A 182 -7.75 17.09 -0.30
CA LEU A 182 -6.43 17.03 0.33
C LEU A 182 -5.49 16.14 -0.47
N ALA A 183 -4.32 16.66 -0.81
CA ALA A 183 -3.33 15.89 -1.55
C ALA A 183 -2.41 15.13 -0.58
N GLY A 184 -2.95 14.09 0.03
CA GLY A 184 -2.22 13.15 0.90
C GLY A 184 -1.66 11.93 0.15
N PRO A 185 -1.11 10.92 0.86
CA PRO A 185 -0.44 9.76 0.28
C PRO A 185 -1.24 9.05 -0.82
N LYS A 186 -2.54 8.80 -0.57
CA LYS A 186 -3.41 8.04 -1.49
C LYS A 186 -3.62 8.78 -2.81
N THR A 187 -3.75 10.10 -2.76
CA THR A 187 -3.82 10.96 -3.95
C THR A 187 -2.54 10.82 -4.78
N PHE A 188 -1.37 10.96 -4.15
CA PHE A 188 -0.08 10.84 -4.82
C PHE A 188 0.15 9.43 -5.40
N MET A 189 -0.18 8.38 -4.63
CA MET A 189 -0.11 7.01 -5.11
C MET A 189 -0.94 6.79 -6.37
N ARG A 190 -2.16 7.33 -6.44
CA ARG A 190 -3.04 7.20 -7.62
C ARG A 190 -2.51 7.97 -8.82
N LEU A 191 -1.98 9.18 -8.62
CA LEU A 191 -1.37 9.97 -9.69
C LEU A 191 -0.16 9.24 -10.27
N MET A 192 0.70 8.67 -9.43
CA MET A 192 1.89 7.93 -9.87
C MET A 192 1.58 6.66 -10.66
N LEU A 193 0.41 6.03 -10.46
CA LEU A 193 0.03 4.85 -11.24
C LEU A 193 -0.23 5.19 -12.72
N MET A 194 -0.49 6.46 -13.03
CA MET A 194 -0.59 6.96 -14.39
C MET A 194 0.77 7.10 -15.07
N ASP A 195 1.85 7.11 -14.29
CA ASP A 195 3.21 7.10 -14.79
C ASP A 195 3.67 5.66 -15.08
N ASN A 196 4.62 5.55 -16.00
CA ASN A 196 5.33 4.29 -16.23
C ASN A 196 6.40 4.08 -15.16
N ASN A 197 5.96 3.84 -13.92
CA ASN A 197 6.85 3.58 -12.80
C ASN A 197 7.11 2.07 -12.62
N THR A 198 8.20 1.75 -11.90
CA THR A 198 8.60 0.37 -11.60
C THR A 198 8.13 -0.09 -10.22
N GLU A 199 7.10 0.56 -9.66
CA GLU A 199 6.56 0.15 -8.37
C GLU A 199 5.82 -1.18 -8.53
N PRO A 200 5.91 -2.10 -7.55
CA PRO A 200 5.20 -3.36 -7.62
C PRO A 200 3.69 -3.10 -7.58
N ARG A 201 2.95 -3.81 -8.45
CA ARG A 201 1.50 -3.67 -8.60
C ARG A 201 0.79 -4.97 -8.27
N LEU A 202 -0.44 -4.87 -7.75
CA LEU A 202 -1.28 -6.04 -7.54
C LEU A 202 -1.82 -6.57 -8.85
N SER A 203 -2.28 -5.67 -9.70
CA SER A 203 -2.57 -5.98 -11.07
C SER A 203 -1.26 -6.35 -11.76
N ALA A 204 -1.14 -7.58 -12.25
CA ALA A 204 -0.11 -7.86 -13.23
C ALA A 204 -0.37 -6.92 -14.42
N PRO A 205 0.67 -6.39 -15.10
CA PRO A 205 0.45 -5.82 -16.42
C PRO A 205 -0.29 -6.89 -17.21
N ALA A 206 -1.48 -6.55 -17.72
CA ALA A 206 -2.26 -7.46 -18.54
C ALA A 206 -1.31 -7.99 -19.60
N SER A 207 -0.93 -9.26 -19.50
CA SER A 207 -0.12 -9.89 -20.54
C SER A 207 -0.97 -9.74 -21.79
N LEU A 208 -0.47 -8.93 -22.73
CA LEU A 208 -1.06 -8.83 -24.06
C LEU A 208 -1.20 -10.27 -24.53
N VAL A 209 -2.43 -10.74 -24.60
CA VAL A 209 -2.76 -11.99 -25.28
C VAL A 209 -2.24 -11.79 -26.69
N ALA A 210 -1.13 -12.43 -27.00
CA ALA A 210 -0.59 -12.49 -28.33
C ALA A 210 -1.59 -13.28 -29.18
N GLY A 211 -2.53 -12.55 -29.76
CA GLY A 211 -3.34 -13.05 -30.85
C GLY A 211 -2.47 -13.14 -32.09
N LYS A 212 -2.11 -14.37 -32.46
CA LYS A 212 -2.06 -14.80 -33.86
C LYS A 212 -2.18 -16.32 -33.95
#